data_AF-A0A066YJJ8-F1
#
_entry.id   AF-A0A066YJJ8-F1
#
_cell.length_a   1.000
_cell.length_b   1.000
_cell.length_c   1.000
_cell.angle_alpha   90.00
_cell.angle_beta   90.00
_cell.angle_gamma   90.00
#
_symmetry.space_group_name_H-M   'P 1'
#
loop_
_entity.id
_entity.type
_entity.pdbx_description
1 polymer ?
#
loop_
_entity_poly.entity_id
_entity_poly.type
_entity_poly.pdbx_seq_one_letter_code
_entity_poly.pdbx_strand_id
1 'polypeptide(L)'
;MTTTHRDPHRHEHPTEHPHEHARPHAPARHHDVLVVGGGAAGLSGALVLARARRSVLVVDAGRPRNAPAAGIHGLLGLEGLPPAELLARGRAEVASYGGEFHEAEVRAVTPQPDGAFRAELSDGTAVHARRLLLATGTVDVLPEVPGLAERWGSQVLHCPYCHGWEVRDRRIAVLATEPAVAVHQALLWRQWSSDVALLAHTAAPFTEQQRRELAARGVSVHPGEVTAVLPADDAAALTGVRLADGTVVDCDALAVGTALTVRAPFLDGLGLAPVDLVHDGVKLAERIATTGPTGATEVPGVWAAGNLADPMAQVAVAVADGLRAGAAINADLVAEETRLAVEAVEFWERRYGEGEQIWSGRPNASLTREAADLAPGHALDLGCGEGGDAIWLAQQGWQVTAVDISRVALDRAAARAAVEGVADRITWRRTDLANAFPTGSYDLVSAQFLHSPAEFPRERVLRRAAAAVAPGGTLLIVSHAAFPARHDHPHPEMNFPTPDEMLSSLQLDPDLWTVERAEEHARHDHPGHPVTDPDAARTATRRSACTARPDPREMLTLSSPAPRH
;
A
#
# COMPACT_ATOMS: atom_id res chain seq x y z
N MET A 1 -46.67 -4.84 -73.65
CA MET A 1 -45.71 -5.48 -74.57
C MET A 1 -44.31 -5.21 -74.04
N THR A 2 -43.54 -6.29 -73.84
CA THR A 2 -42.07 -6.41 -73.80
C THR A 2 -41.23 -5.63 -72.76
N THR A 3 -40.86 -6.39 -71.73
CA THR A 3 -39.58 -6.53 -71.00
C THR A 3 -38.28 -5.91 -71.57
N THR A 4 -37.38 -5.47 -70.67
CA THR A 4 -36.01 -6.06 -70.46
C THR A 4 -35.23 -5.45 -69.27
N HIS A 5 -34.41 -6.32 -68.65
CA HIS A 5 -33.58 -6.27 -67.43
C HIS A 5 -32.38 -5.28 -67.41
N ARG A 6 -31.92 -4.81 -66.22
CA ARG A 6 -30.71 -5.32 -65.50
C ARG A 6 -30.38 -4.59 -64.17
N ASP A 7 -30.24 -5.41 -63.11
CA ASP A 7 -29.42 -5.41 -61.88
C ASP A 7 -28.97 -4.14 -61.10
N PRO A 8 -29.15 -4.11 -59.75
CA PRO A 8 -28.58 -3.13 -58.82
C PRO A 8 -27.35 -3.66 -58.02
N HIS A 9 -26.79 -2.79 -57.17
CA HIS A 9 -25.78 -3.04 -56.12
C HIS A 9 -24.30 -2.72 -56.45
N ARG A 10 -23.93 -1.45 -56.24
CA ARG A 10 -22.60 -1.06 -55.76
C ARG A 10 -22.70 -0.85 -54.25
N HIS A 11 -22.05 -1.72 -53.47
CA HIS A 11 -21.86 -1.53 -52.04
C HIS A 11 -20.65 -0.61 -51.81
N GLU A 12 -20.85 0.41 -51.00
CA GLU A 12 -19.81 1.30 -50.47
C GLU A 12 -18.97 0.54 -49.44
N HIS A 13 -17.64 0.67 -49.54
CA HIS A 13 -16.69 0.17 -48.56
C HIS A 13 -16.71 1.07 -47.30
N PRO A 14 -16.84 0.52 -46.07
CA PRO A 14 -16.59 1.27 -44.86
C PRO A 14 -15.09 1.43 -44.63
N THR A 15 -14.71 2.63 -44.24
CA THR A 15 -13.37 3.07 -43.88
C THR A 15 -12.87 2.35 -42.62
N GLU A 16 -11.68 1.76 -42.72
CA GLU A 16 -10.97 1.14 -41.60
C GLU A 16 -10.56 2.23 -40.59
N HIS A 17 -11.08 2.11 -39.36
CA HIS A 17 -10.56 2.83 -38.20
C HIS A 17 -9.22 2.20 -37.78
N PRO A 18 -8.14 2.98 -37.62
CA PRO A 18 -6.89 2.44 -37.10
C PRO A 18 -7.09 2.02 -35.65
N HIS A 19 -6.88 0.75 -35.36
CA HIS A 19 -6.78 0.23 -33.99
C HIS A 19 -5.65 0.96 -33.27
N GLU A 20 -6.02 1.81 -32.32
CA GLU A 20 -5.10 2.45 -31.40
C GLU A 20 -4.46 1.34 -30.55
N HIS A 21 -3.20 1.04 -30.83
CA HIS A 21 -2.42 0.09 -30.05
C HIS A 21 -2.36 0.59 -28.59
N ALA A 22 -3.14 -0.07 -27.72
CA ALA A 22 -3.07 0.11 -26.28
C ALA A 22 -1.61 -0.02 -25.84
N ARG A 23 -1.07 1.05 -25.24
CA ARG A 23 0.25 1.00 -24.61
C ARG A 23 0.25 -0.14 -23.59
N PRO A 24 1.32 -0.96 -23.51
CA PRO A 24 1.41 -1.98 -22.47
C PRO A 24 1.24 -1.29 -21.12
N HIS A 25 0.19 -1.65 -20.38
CA HIS A 25 0.01 -1.22 -19.01
C HIS A 25 1.29 -1.59 -18.24
N ALA A 26 1.92 -0.60 -17.60
CA ALA A 26 2.97 -0.89 -16.64
C ALA A 26 2.40 -1.91 -15.62
N PRO A 27 3.18 -2.93 -15.22
CA PRO A 27 2.69 -3.95 -14.30
C PRO A 27 2.16 -3.28 -13.02
N ALA A 28 0.95 -3.65 -12.62
CA ALA A 28 0.33 -3.14 -11.41
C ALA A 28 1.24 -3.37 -10.21
N ARG A 29 1.54 -2.30 -9.46
CA ARG A 29 2.30 -2.43 -8.20
C ARG A 29 1.34 -2.78 -7.08
N HIS A 30 1.57 -3.92 -6.43
CA HIS A 30 0.78 -4.40 -5.30
C HIS A 30 1.51 -4.10 -3.98
N HIS A 31 0.83 -3.41 -3.07
CA HIS A 31 1.31 -3.10 -1.73
C HIS A 31 0.35 -3.62 -0.66
N ASP A 32 0.83 -3.85 0.56
CA ASP A 32 -0.07 -4.11 1.68
C ASP A 32 -0.84 -2.83 2.03
N VAL A 33 -0.15 -1.69 2.04
CA VAL A 33 -0.73 -0.40 2.43
C VAL A 33 -0.32 0.71 1.48
N LEU A 34 -1.32 1.46 1.01
CA LEU A 34 -1.12 2.76 0.37
C LEU A 34 -1.39 3.87 1.38
N VAL A 35 -0.38 4.70 1.64
CA VAL A 35 -0.49 5.90 2.47
C VAL A 35 -0.65 7.11 1.55
N VAL A 36 -1.77 7.82 1.68
CA VAL A 36 -2.10 8.99 0.88
C VAL A 36 -1.78 10.25 1.67
N GLY A 37 -0.63 10.86 1.40
CA GLY A 37 -0.11 12.05 2.08
C GLY A 37 1.19 11.77 2.84
N GLY A 38 2.25 12.50 2.49
CA GLY A 38 3.60 12.38 3.06
C GLY A 38 3.88 13.36 4.20
N GLY A 39 2.85 13.84 4.90
CA GLY A 39 2.96 14.67 6.09
C GLY A 39 3.30 13.86 7.35
N ALA A 40 3.36 14.53 8.52
CA ALA A 40 3.76 13.90 9.78
C ALA A 40 2.91 12.66 10.17
N ALA A 41 1.59 12.70 9.94
CA ALA A 41 0.72 11.55 10.19
C ALA A 41 1.01 10.38 9.24
N GLY A 42 1.10 10.64 7.93
CA GLY A 42 1.37 9.61 6.94
C GLY A 42 2.73 8.96 7.12
N LEU A 43 3.78 9.76 7.35
CA LEU A 43 5.14 9.26 7.59
C LEU A 43 5.22 8.44 8.88
N SER A 44 4.55 8.86 9.96
CA SER A 44 4.51 8.11 11.23
C SER A 44 3.84 6.74 11.04
N GLY A 45 2.69 6.70 10.36
CA GLY A 45 2.01 5.44 10.05
C GLY A 45 2.82 4.54 9.11
N ALA A 46 3.41 5.11 8.06
CA ALA A 46 4.28 4.39 7.13
C ALA A 46 5.48 3.78 7.84
N LEU A 47 6.10 4.50 8.79
CA LEU A 47 7.25 4.02 9.56
C LEU A 47 6.88 2.80 10.41
N VAL A 48 5.74 2.84 11.10
CA VAL A 48 5.23 1.70 11.90
C VAL A 48 4.99 0.49 11.00
N LEU A 49 4.33 0.69 9.86
CA LEU A 49 4.00 -0.36 8.91
C LEU A 49 5.25 -0.98 8.25
N ALA A 50 6.21 -0.16 7.81
CA ALA A 50 7.45 -0.63 7.23
C ALA A 50 8.29 -1.41 8.25
N ARG A 51 8.33 -0.98 9.52
CA ARG A 51 8.96 -1.74 10.63
C ARG A 51 8.23 -3.05 10.94
N ALA A 52 6.93 -3.12 10.69
CA ALA A 52 6.16 -4.36 10.71
C ALA A 52 6.34 -5.21 9.44
N ARG A 53 7.27 -4.83 8.54
CA ARG A 53 7.62 -5.52 7.29
C ARG A 53 6.47 -5.60 6.29
N ARG A 54 5.53 -4.65 6.37
CA ARG A 54 4.49 -4.47 5.35
C ARG A 54 5.07 -3.79 4.12
N SER A 55 4.61 -4.16 2.93
CA SER A 55 4.90 -3.40 1.71
C SER A 55 4.09 -2.10 1.74
N VAL A 56 4.77 -0.95 1.79
CA VAL A 56 4.15 0.36 1.95
C VAL A 56 4.56 1.29 0.83
N LEU A 57 3.58 1.91 0.18
CA LEU A 57 3.80 3.03 -0.72
C LEU A 57 3.22 4.31 -0.11
N VAL A 58 4.03 5.36 0.00
CA VAL A 58 3.58 6.70 0.36
C VAL A 58 3.47 7.54 -0.91
N VAL A 59 2.24 7.93 -1.27
CA VAL A 59 1.98 8.87 -2.37
C VAL A 59 1.78 10.27 -1.78
N ASP A 60 2.59 11.22 -2.23
CA ASP A 60 2.56 12.58 -1.69
C ASP A 60 2.68 13.64 -2.79
N ALA A 61 1.84 14.68 -2.69
CA ALA A 61 1.82 15.80 -3.63
C ALA A 61 2.74 16.97 -3.23
N GLY A 62 3.50 16.84 -2.13
CA GLY A 62 4.50 17.84 -1.71
C GLY A 62 3.93 19.16 -1.21
N ARG A 63 2.67 19.17 -0.73
CA ARG A 63 1.96 20.39 -0.29
C ARG A 63 1.58 20.33 1.21
N PRO A 64 2.54 20.25 2.15
CA PRO A 64 2.21 20.17 3.57
C PRO A 64 1.59 21.48 4.07
N ARG A 65 0.56 21.37 4.92
CA ARG A 65 -0.22 22.51 5.44
C ARG A 65 0.65 23.59 6.10
N ASN A 66 1.69 23.17 6.82
CA ASN A 66 2.60 24.07 7.53
C ASN A 66 3.86 24.44 6.73
N ALA A 67 3.91 24.18 5.41
CA ALA A 67 5.02 24.63 4.55
C ALA A 67 5.40 26.12 4.74
N PRO A 68 4.44 27.05 4.92
CA PRO A 68 4.77 28.47 5.09
C PRO A 68 5.46 28.83 6.42
N ALA A 69 5.40 27.94 7.43
CA ALA A 69 5.96 28.22 8.75
C ALA A 69 7.48 28.01 8.78
N ALA A 70 8.21 28.91 9.46
CA ALA A 70 9.66 28.80 9.60
C ALA A 70 10.09 27.62 10.50
N GLY A 71 9.28 27.25 11.50
CA GLY A 71 9.59 26.22 12.47
C GLY A 71 8.35 25.53 13.03
N ILE A 72 8.54 24.30 13.51
CA ILE A 72 7.53 23.54 14.27
C ILE A 72 7.77 23.78 15.75
N HIS A 73 6.75 24.27 16.45
CA HIS A 73 6.80 24.56 17.87
C HIS A 73 5.85 23.64 18.66
N GLY A 74 6.22 23.34 19.91
CA GLY A 74 5.47 22.42 20.76
C GLY A 74 5.72 20.93 20.46
N LEU A 75 6.72 20.62 19.62
CA LEU A 75 7.17 19.26 19.34
C LEU A 75 8.40 18.94 20.19
N LEU A 76 8.19 18.24 21.30
CA LEU A 76 9.24 17.94 22.28
C LEU A 76 10.47 17.29 21.64
N GLY A 77 11.65 17.86 21.90
CA GLY A 77 12.93 17.42 21.35
C GLY A 77 13.25 17.92 19.94
N LEU A 78 12.28 18.53 19.25
CA LEU A 78 12.41 19.07 17.88
C LEU A 78 11.88 20.51 17.79
N GLU A 79 11.98 21.26 18.89
CA GLU A 79 11.50 22.64 19.00
C GLU A 79 12.17 23.55 17.96
N GLY A 80 11.36 24.27 17.17
CA GLY A 80 11.81 25.18 16.12
C GLY A 80 12.31 24.50 14.84
N LEU A 81 12.19 23.18 14.71
CA LEU A 81 12.66 22.46 13.51
C LEU A 81 11.86 22.90 12.27
N PRO A 82 12.50 23.24 11.14
CA PRO A 82 11.78 23.55 9.91
C PRO A 82 10.89 22.38 9.46
N PRO A 83 9.64 22.64 9.02
CA PRO A 83 8.73 21.58 8.59
C PRO A 83 9.30 20.64 7.52
N ALA A 84 9.96 21.21 6.51
CA ALA A 84 10.59 20.44 5.43
C ALA A 84 11.68 19.48 5.96
N GLU A 85 12.40 19.87 7.01
CA GLU A 85 13.46 19.05 7.60
C GLU A 85 12.85 17.85 8.37
N LEU A 86 11.74 18.05 9.10
CA LEU A 86 11.02 16.95 9.73
C LEU A 86 10.59 15.91 8.68
N LEU A 87 10.00 16.36 7.57
CA LEU A 87 9.52 15.46 6.53
C LEU A 87 10.66 14.75 5.82
N ALA A 88 11.78 15.44 5.53
CA ALA A 88 12.97 14.82 4.93
C ALA A 88 13.55 13.72 5.83
N ARG A 89 13.66 13.98 7.15
CA ARG A 89 14.13 12.98 8.12
C ARG A 89 13.17 11.78 8.19
N GLY A 90 11.86 12.02 8.31
CA GLY A 90 10.87 10.94 8.36
C GLY A 90 10.84 10.10 7.08
N ARG A 91 11.00 10.71 5.90
CA ARG A 91 11.13 9.98 4.63
C ARG A 91 12.35 9.07 4.62
N ALA A 92 13.50 9.55 5.09
CA ALA A 92 14.72 8.75 5.19
C ALA A 92 14.55 7.57 6.16
N GLU A 93 13.88 7.77 7.29
CA GLU A 93 13.57 6.70 8.25
C GLU A 93 12.68 5.62 7.63
N VAL A 94 11.57 5.99 6.98
CA VAL A 94 10.67 5.05 6.31
C VAL A 94 11.40 4.28 5.20
N ALA A 95 12.17 4.98 4.36
CA ALA A 95 12.95 4.35 3.29
C ALA A 95 13.99 3.35 3.82
N SER A 96 14.59 3.61 4.99
CA SER A 96 15.55 2.70 5.62
C SER A 96 14.96 1.34 6.00
N TYR A 97 13.63 1.25 6.13
CA TYR A 97 12.89 -0.01 6.37
C TYR A 97 12.22 -0.56 5.10
N GLY A 98 12.53 0.00 3.92
CA GLY A 98 12.01 -0.46 2.62
C GLY A 98 10.66 0.15 2.22
N GLY A 99 10.20 1.20 2.91
CA GLY A 99 9.02 1.94 2.46
C GLY A 99 9.30 2.71 1.17
N GLU A 100 8.38 2.67 0.22
CA GLU A 100 8.49 3.31 -1.08
C GLU A 100 7.78 4.68 -1.09
N PHE A 101 8.23 5.56 -1.97
CA PHE A 101 7.66 6.89 -2.17
C PHE A 101 7.36 7.13 -3.63
N HIS A 102 6.24 7.80 -3.89
CA HIS A 102 5.89 8.28 -5.22
C HIS A 102 5.34 9.71 -5.14
N GLU A 103 5.96 10.62 -5.89
CA GLU A 103 5.55 12.02 -5.94
C GLU A 103 4.42 12.20 -6.96
N ALA A 104 3.18 12.11 -6.47
CA ALA A 104 1.98 12.31 -7.28
C ALA A 104 0.79 12.68 -6.39
N GLU A 105 -0.32 13.05 -7.02
CA GLU A 105 -1.61 13.21 -6.36
C GLU A 105 -2.48 11.98 -6.62
N VAL A 106 -3.11 11.43 -5.57
CA VAL A 106 -4.16 10.42 -5.74
C VAL A 106 -5.42 11.11 -6.24
N ARG A 107 -5.92 10.68 -7.40
CA ARG A 107 -7.07 11.29 -8.08
C ARG A 107 -8.37 10.53 -7.82
N ALA A 108 -8.30 9.21 -7.86
CA ALA A 108 -9.43 8.33 -7.63
C ALA A 108 -8.97 7.09 -6.85
N VAL A 109 -9.89 6.53 -6.08
CA VAL A 109 -9.71 5.25 -5.40
C VAL A 109 -10.98 4.43 -5.57
N THR A 110 -10.86 3.15 -5.93
CA THR A 110 -11.99 2.26 -6.15
C THR A 110 -11.79 0.94 -5.39
N PRO A 111 -12.74 0.54 -4.53
CA PRO A 111 -12.75 -0.79 -3.92
C PRO A 111 -12.76 -1.89 -4.99
N GLN A 112 -12.09 -3.01 -4.70
CA GLN A 112 -12.00 -4.18 -5.57
C GLN A 112 -12.81 -5.35 -4.99
N PRO A 113 -13.23 -6.33 -5.81
CA PRO A 113 -14.03 -7.47 -5.33
C PRO A 113 -13.35 -8.33 -4.26
N ASP A 114 -12.01 -8.35 -4.26
CA ASP A 114 -11.17 -9.07 -3.29
C ASP A 114 -10.99 -8.30 -1.96
N GLY A 115 -11.65 -7.15 -1.80
CA GLY A 115 -11.53 -6.29 -0.62
C GLY A 115 -10.31 -5.36 -0.64
N ALA A 116 -9.49 -5.38 -1.68
CA ALA A 116 -8.40 -4.44 -1.88
C ALA A 116 -8.90 -3.12 -2.53
N PHE A 117 -7.97 -2.21 -2.81
CA PHE A 117 -8.24 -0.91 -3.41
C PHE A 117 -7.33 -0.70 -4.62
N ARG A 118 -7.88 -0.09 -5.67
CA ARG A 118 -7.12 0.44 -6.80
C ARG A 118 -7.13 1.96 -6.73
N ALA A 119 -5.96 2.57 -6.66
CA ALA A 119 -5.77 4.01 -6.70
C ALA A 119 -5.22 4.46 -8.07
N GLU A 120 -5.77 5.55 -8.60
CA GLU A 120 -5.27 6.21 -9.80
C GLU A 120 -4.53 7.49 -9.42
N LEU A 121 -3.31 7.61 -9.91
CA LEU A 121 -2.44 8.75 -9.63
C LEU A 121 -2.52 9.79 -10.76
N SER A 122 -2.12 11.02 -10.46
CA SER A 122 -2.14 12.15 -11.41
C SER A 122 -1.26 11.96 -12.65
N ASP A 123 -0.30 11.05 -12.60
CA ASP A 123 0.59 10.71 -13.73
C ASP A 123 0.08 9.51 -14.56
N GLY A 124 -1.11 8.99 -14.24
CA GLY A 124 -1.72 7.83 -14.90
C GLY A 124 -1.29 6.47 -14.32
N THR A 125 -0.40 6.45 -13.31
CA THR A 125 -0.03 5.22 -12.62
C THR A 125 -1.21 4.65 -11.84
N ALA A 126 -1.40 3.33 -11.93
CA ALA A 126 -2.34 2.60 -11.10
C ALA A 126 -1.61 1.83 -10.00
N VAL A 127 -2.10 1.94 -8.77
CA VAL A 127 -1.54 1.28 -7.59
C VAL A 127 -2.62 0.40 -6.95
N HIS A 128 -2.27 -0.82 -6.58
CA HIS A 128 -3.14 -1.71 -5.84
C HIS A 128 -2.65 -1.84 -4.39
N ALA A 129 -3.56 -1.71 -3.43
CA ALA A 129 -3.24 -1.88 -2.02
C ALA A 129 -4.35 -2.58 -1.25
N ARG A 130 -3.99 -3.45 -0.29
CA ARG A 130 -4.97 -4.12 0.56
C ARG A 130 -5.66 -3.17 1.53
N ARG A 131 -4.95 -2.13 2.00
CA ARG A 131 -5.42 -1.15 2.98
C ARG A 131 -4.99 0.27 2.63
N LEU A 132 -5.74 1.25 3.14
CA LEU A 132 -5.47 2.67 2.93
C LEU A 132 -5.27 3.41 4.26
N LEU A 133 -4.26 4.28 4.28
CA LEU A 133 -4.11 5.32 5.31
C LEU A 133 -4.23 6.70 4.65
N LEU A 134 -5.34 7.38 4.91
CA LEU A 134 -5.61 8.73 4.42
C LEU A 134 -5.02 9.77 5.39
N ALA A 135 -4.02 10.51 4.93
CA ALA A 135 -3.27 11.48 5.72
C ALA A 135 -3.00 12.78 4.93
N THR A 136 -3.96 13.19 4.09
CA THR A 136 -3.85 14.37 3.20
C THR A 136 -3.92 15.71 3.94
N GLY A 137 -4.29 15.70 5.22
CA GLY A 137 -4.47 16.90 6.02
C GLY A 137 -5.71 17.72 5.61
N THR A 138 -5.67 19.01 5.91
CA THR A 138 -6.71 20.00 5.57
C THR A 138 -6.10 21.23 4.95
N VAL A 139 -6.95 22.06 4.37
CA VAL A 139 -6.57 23.34 3.78
C VAL A 139 -7.24 24.48 4.51
N ASP A 140 -6.43 25.47 4.90
CA ASP A 140 -6.88 26.77 5.37
C ASP A 140 -7.40 27.63 4.21
N VAL A 141 -8.70 27.94 4.22
CA VAL A 141 -9.31 28.93 3.34
C VAL A 141 -9.28 30.29 4.04
N LEU A 142 -8.56 31.22 3.43
CA LEU A 142 -8.33 32.57 3.95
C LEU A 142 -9.40 33.55 3.46
N PRO A 143 -9.74 34.60 4.25
CA PRO A 143 -10.54 35.72 3.77
C PRO A 143 -9.86 36.44 2.59
N GLU A 144 -10.66 36.93 1.63
CA GLU A 144 -10.18 37.69 0.47
C GLU A 144 -9.85 39.14 0.85
N VAL A 145 -8.75 39.32 1.59
CA VAL A 145 -8.23 40.65 1.95
C VAL A 145 -6.88 40.85 1.25
N PRO A 146 -6.72 41.90 0.41
CA PRO A 146 -5.44 42.21 -0.23
C PRO A 146 -4.27 42.26 0.76
N GLY A 147 -3.19 41.54 0.47
CA GLY A 147 -2.00 41.47 1.32
C GLY A 147 -2.03 40.41 2.43
N LEU A 148 -3.16 39.74 2.66
CA LEU A 148 -3.31 38.72 3.72
C LEU A 148 -2.65 37.41 3.30
N ALA A 149 -2.96 36.88 2.12
CA ALA A 149 -2.48 35.59 1.66
C ALA A 149 -0.96 35.57 1.45
N GLU A 150 -0.38 36.68 0.99
CA GLU A 150 1.05 36.84 0.74
C GLU A 150 1.91 36.75 2.02
N ARG A 151 1.29 36.93 3.20
CA ARG A 151 1.96 36.93 4.51
C ARG A 151 1.58 35.74 5.39
N TRP A 152 0.79 34.81 4.85
CA TRP A 152 0.34 33.62 5.58
C TRP A 152 1.52 32.76 6.07
N GLY A 153 1.50 32.40 7.35
CA GLY A 153 2.50 31.56 8.01
C GLY A 153 3.76 32.28 8.48
N SER A 154 3.89 33.59 8.23
CA SER A 154 4.99 34.40 8.75
C SER A 154 4.49 35.50 9.69
N GLN A 155 3.57 36.34 9.23
CA GLN A 155 3.02 37.45 10.02
C GLN A 155 1.49 37.45 10.04
N VAL A 156 0.86 36.77 9.07
CA VAL A 156 -0.53 36.37 9.17
C VAL A 156 -0.57 34.93 9.70
N LEU A 157 -1.16 34.75 10.88
CA LEU A 157 -1.05 33.56 11.71
C LEU A 157 -2.45 33.03 12.07
N HIS A 158 -2.54 31.78 12.51
CA HIS A 158 -3.80 31.23 13.04
C HIS A 158 -3.66 30.74 14.48
N CYS A 159 -2.71 29.83 14.73
CA CYS A 159 -2.57 29.17 16.02
C CYS A 159 -1.58 29.92 16.92
N PRO A 160 -2.02 30.42 18.09
CA PRO A 160 -1.14 31.09 19.04
C PRO A 160 -0.15 30.12 19.70
N TYR A 161 -0.48 28.83 19.83
CA TYR A 161 0.47 27.85 20.37
C TYR A 161 1.63 27.56 19.43
N CYS A 162 1.48 27.81 18.13
CA CYS A 162 2.54 27.57 17.14
C CYS A 162 3.44 28.79 16.92
N HIS A 163 2.92 30.01 17.10
CA HIS A 163 3.64 31.24 16.71
C HIS A 163 3.63 32.34 17.77
N GLY A 164 2.85 32.15 18.85
CA GLY A 164 2.60 33.18 19.84
C GLY A 164 3.87 33.61 20.56
N TRP A 165 4.82 32.71 20.75
CA TRP A 165 6.11 33.04 21.34
C TRP A 165 6.90 33.99 20.44
N GLU A 166 6.94 33.75 19.13
CA GLU A 166 7.74 34.52 18.16
C GLU A 166 7.24 35.97 18.01
N VAL A 167 5.93 36.19 18.21
CA VAL A 167 5.29 37.52 18.11
C VAL A 167 4.84 38.09 19.46
N ARG A 168 5.28 37.49 20.58
CA ARG A 168 4.96 37.96 21.93
C ARG A 168 5.34 39.42 22.15
N ASP A 169 4.58 40.11 22.99
CA ASP A 169 4.73 41.52 23.35
C ASP A 169 4.62 42.52 22.17
N ARG A 170 4.29 42.08 20.95
CA ARG A 170 4.04 42.93 19.78
C ARG A 170 2.57 43.36 19.68
N ARG A 171 2.25 44.28 18.78
CA ARG A 171 0.87 44.67 18.48
C ARG A 171 0.22 43.60 17.61
N ILE A 172 -0.78 42.91 18.15
CA ILE A 172 -1.43 41.78 17.46
C ILE A 172 -2.87 42.18 17.11
N ALA A 173 -3.20 42.19 15.83
CA ALA A 173 -4.58 42.34 15.39
C ALA A 173 -5.21 40.96 15.14
N VAL A 174 -6.49 40.79 15.45
CA VAL A 174 -7.27 39.58 15.16
C VAL A 174 -8.36 39.94 14.17
N LEU A 175 -8.38 39.30 13.00
CA LEU A 175 -9.40 39.47 11.98
C LEU A 175 -10.59 38.56 12.26
N ALA A 176 -11.75 39.14 12.52
CA ALA A 176 -12.96 38.37 12.77
C ALA A 176 -13.54 37.77 11.47
N THR A 177 -13.69 36.45 11.46
CA THR A 177 -14.43 35.69 10.43
C THR A 177 -15.74 35.13 10.96
N GLU A 178 -15.75 34.73 12.23
CA GLU A 178 -16.95 34.37 12.98
C GLU A 178 -16.85 34.95 14.41
N PRO A 179 -17.92 35.58 14.96
CA PRO A 179 -17.87 36.25 16.25
C PRO A 179 -17.35 35.44 17.44
N ALA A 180 -17.85 34.21 17.67
CA ALA A 180 -17.44 33.41 18.82
C ALA A 180 -15.97 32.96 18.69
N VAL A 181 -15.55 32.55 17.50
CA VAL A 181 -14.17 32.18 17.19
C VAL A 181 -13.23 33.38 17.38
N ALA A 182 -13.58 34.54 16.84
CA ALA A 182 -12.72 35.72 16.87
C ALA A 182 -12.55 36.28 18.29
N VAL A 183 -13.62 36.29 19.10
CA VAL A 183 -13.56 36.68 20.52
C VAL A 183 -12.65 35.71 21.28
N HIS A 184 -12.86 34.41 21.11
CA HIS A 184 -12.02 33.40 21.75
C HIS A 184 -10.54 33.56 21.37
N GLN A 185 -10.24 33.74 20.08
CA GLN A 185 -8.87 33.98 19.59
C GLN A 185 -8.27 35.25 20.21
N ALA A 186 -8.97 36.37 20.22
CA ALA A 186 -8.45 37.61 20.79
C ALA A 186 -8.14 37.48 22.29
N LEU A 187 -9.01 36.81 23.04
CA LEU A 187 -8.77 36.54 24.45
C LEU A 187 -7.59 35.58 24.68
N LEU A 188 -7.39 34.59 23.80
CA LEU A 188 -6.23 33.70 23.84
C LEU A 188 -4.92 34.44 23.52
N TRP A 189 -4.88 35.24 22.47
CA TRP A 189 -3.70 36.02 22.06
C TRP A 189 -3.24 37.01 23.14
N ARG A 190 -4.16 37.47 24.02
CA ARG A 190 -3.81 38.27 25.20
C ARG A 190 -2.87 37.56 26.19
N GLN A 191 -2.71 36.24 26.09
CA GLN A 191 -1.71 35.52 26.88
C GLN A 191 -0.27 35.81 26.44
N TRP A 192 -0.05 36.19 25.17
CA TRP A 192 1.27 36.47 24.61
C TRP A 192 1.55 37.96 24.39
N SER A 193 0.53 38.81 24.27
CA SER A 193 0.73 40.26 24.18
C SER A 193 -0.31 41.03 24.98
N SER A 194 0.13 42.13 25.62
CA SER A 194 -0.74 43.14 26.22
C SER A 194 -1.53 43.97 25.20
N ASP A 195 -1.04 44.05 23.97
CA ASP A 195 -1.56 44.92 22.91
C ASP A 195 -2.23 44.07 21.83
N VAL A 196 -3.54 43.84 22.03
CA VAL A 196 -4.36 43.05 21.11
C VAL A 196 -5.57 43.88 20.67
N ALA A 197 -5.76 43.96 19.36
CA ALA A 197 -6.90 44.60 18.72
C ALA A 197 -7.76 43.54 18.00
N LEU A 198 -9.08 43.63 18.13
CA LEU A 198 -10.03 42.82 17.37
C LEU A 198 -10.64 43.67 16.25
N LEU A 199 -10.47 43.22 15.02
CA LEU A 199 -11.01 43.83 13.80
C LEU A 199 -12.33 43.15 13.48
N ALA A 200 -13.46 43.86 13.60
CA ALA A 200 -14.78 43.29 13.40
C ALA A 200 -15.01 42.82 11.95
N HIS A 201 -14.39 43.50 10.98
CA HIS A 201 -14.50 43.20 9.56
C HIS A 201 -15.98 43.02 9.14
N THR A 202 -16.30 41.93 8.43
CA THR A 202 -17.63 41.58 7.93
C THR A 202 -18.38 40.62 8.86
N ALA A 203 -17.82 40.30 10.04
CA ALA A 203 -18.46 39.40 10.99
C ALA A 203 -19.77 39.99 11.55
N ALA A 204 -20.67 39.11 11.98
CA ALA A 204 -21.89 39.54 12.63
C ALA A 204 -21.61 40.33 13.93
N PRO A 205 -22.53 41.22 14.38
CA PRO A 205 -22.30 42.02 15.58
C PRO A 205 -22.02 41.17 16.82
N PHE A 206 -20.97 41.52 17.57
CA PHE A 206 -20.68 40.89 18.85
C PHE A 206 -21.82 41.09 19.85
N THR A 207 -22.06 40.10 20.72
CA THR A 207 -23.02 40.22 21.82
C THR A 207 -22.51 41.18 22.90
N GLU A 208 -23.42 41.60 23.79
CA GLU A 208 -23.04 42.43 24.93
C GLU A 208 -22.07 41.72 25.88
N GLN A 209 -22.24 40.42 26.07
CA GLN A 209 -21.33 39.62 26.89
C GLN A 209 -19.92 39.57 26.28
N GLN A 210 -19.81 39.29 24.98
CA GLN A 210 -18.51 39.26 24.28
C GLN A 210 -17.79 40.62 24.35
N ARG A 211 -18.52 41.73 24.18
CA ARG A 211 -17.94 43.08 24.33
C ARG A 211 -17.39 43.32 25.74
N ARG A 212 -18.10 42.88 26.78
CA ARG A 212 -17.65 43.00 28.18
C ARG A 212 -16.39 42.17 28.44
N GLU A 213 -16.31 40.96 27.91
CA GLU A 213 -15.13 40.09 28.05
C GLU A 213 -13.90 40.70 27.39
N LEU A 214 -14.04 41.19 26.15
CA LEU A 214 -12.98 41.89 25.42
C LEU A 214 -12.50 43.13 26.19
N ALA A 215 -13.43 43.97 26.64
CA ALA A 215 -13.10 45.17 27.42
C ALA A 215 -12.42 44.83 28.76
N ALA A 216 -12.88 43.80 29.47
CA ALA A 216 -12.29 43.35 30.73
C ALA A 216 -10.86 42.82 30.56
N ARG A 217 -10.49 42.38 29.36
CA ARG A 217 -9.13 41.96 29.01
C ARG A 217 -8.32 43.05 28.30
N GLY A 218 -8.88 44.24 28.11
CA GLY A 218 -8.22 45.36 27.45
C GLY A 218 -7.98 45.12 25.95
N VAL A 219 -8.84 44.35 25.29
CA VAL A 219 -8.82 44.18 23.84
C VAL A 219 -9.58 45.34 23.20
N SER A 220 -8.93 46.13 22.35
CA SER A 220 -9.60 47.17 21.57
C SER A 220 -10.44 46.53 20.47
N VAL A 221 -11.61 47.10 20.15
CA VAL A 221 -12.46 46.60 19.07
C VAL A 221 -12.61 47.67 18.01
N HIS A 222 -12.23 47.35 16.78
CA HIS A 222 -12.26 48.26 15.64
C HIS A 222 -13.39 47.83 14.69
N PRO A 223 -14.49 48.59 14.58
CA PRO A 223 -15.56 48.30 13.65
C PRO A 223 -15.16 48.63 12.21
N GLY A 224 -15.78 47.96 11.24
CA GLY A 224 -15.61 48.26 9.82
C GLY A 224 -14.81 47.20 9.06
N GLU A 225 -15.06 47.15 7.75
CA GLU A 225 -14.44 46.20 6.84
C GLU A 225 -12.94 46.52 6.66
N VAL A 226 -12.09 45.53 6.95
CA VAL A 226 -10.68 45.55 6.55
C VAL A 226 -10.56 45.41 5.04
N THR A 227 -9.90 46.38 4.39
CA THR A 227 -9.75 46.47 2.92
C THR A 227 -8.34 46.16 2.42
N ALA A 228 -7.31 46.20 3.28
CA ALA A 228 -5.95 45.82 2.93
C ALA A 228 -5.08 45.56 4.17
N VAL A 229 -4.13 44.64 4.05
CA VAL A 229 -2.96 44.51 4.94
C VAL A 229 -1.85 45.41 4.40
N LEU A 230 -1.31 46.29 5.23
CA LEU A 230 -0.34 47.30 4.83
C LEU A 230 1.09 46.76 4.96
N PRO A 231 1.90 46.81 3.88
CA PRO A 231 3.32 46.44 3.93
C PRO A 231 4.16 47.46 4.70
N ALA A 232 5.30 47.03 5.21
CA ALA A 232 6.45 47.89 5.49
C ALA A 232 7.22 48.21 4.21
N ASP A 233 8.17 49.15 4.28
CA ASP A 233 9.00 49.55 3.14
C ASP A 233 9.81 48.39 2.52
N ASP A 234 10.09 47.32 3.29
CA ASP A 234 10.76 46.11 2.81
C ASP A 234 9.81 45.07 2.17
N ALA A 235 8.52 45.40 2.03
CA ALA A 235 7.40 44.59 1.54
C ALA A 235 7.11 43.27 2.29
N ALA A 236 8.07 42.74 3.06
CA ALA A 236 7.96 41.49 3.79
C ALA A 236 7.29 41.67 5.16
N ALA A 237 7.48 42.81 5.82
CA ALA A 237 6.78 43.14 7.05
C ALA A 237 5.39 43.75 6.82
N LEU A 238 4.48 43.57 7.78
CA LEU A 238 3.23 44.31 7.88
C LEU A 238 3.36 45.39 8.95
N THR A 239 2.73 46.53 8.71
CA THR A 239 2.73 47.68 9.64
C THR A 239 1.35 47.96 10.23
N GLY A 240 0.31 47.37 9.64
CA GLY A 240 -1.07 47.54 10.06
C GLY A 240 -2.06 47.05 9.02
N VAL A 241 -3.32 47.39 9.25
CA VAL A 241 -4.42 47.14 8.32
C VAL A 241 -5.22 48.42 8.05
N ARG A 242 -5.81 48.52 6.86
CA ARG A 242 -6.67 49.63 6.47
C ARG A 242 -8.14 49.24 6.53
N LEU A 243 -8.96 50.06 7.16
CA LEU A 243 -10.41 49.91 7.19
C LEU A 243 -11.06 50.69 6.03
N ALA A 244 -12.31 50.37 5.70
CA ALA A 244 -13.05 50.97 4.59
C ALA A 244 -13.27 52.50 4.74
N ASP A 245 -13.26 53.02 5.97
CA ASP A 245 -13.35 54.46 6.26
C ASP A 245 -12.00 55.20 6.11
N GLY A 246 -10.93 54.47 5.75
CA GLY A 246 -9.57 54.98 5.62
C GLY A 246 -8.75 54.93 6.90
N THR A 247 -9.35 54.56 8.04
CA THR A 247 -8.64 54.36 9.32
C THR A 247 -7.57 53.29 9.16
N VAL A 248 -6.39 53.54 9.74
CA VAL A 248 -5.31 52.56 9.83
C VAL A 248 -5.22 52.08 11.27
N VAL A 249 -5.26 50.76 11.44
CA VAL A 249 -4.99 50.10 12.73
C VAL A 249 -3.61 49.49 12.65
N ASP A 250 -2.68 50.02 13.42
CA ASP A 250 -1.32 49.51 13.41
C ASP A 250 -1.24 48.13 14.08
N CYS A 251 -0.49 47.23 13.48
CA CYS A 251 -0.13 45.94 14.06
C CYS A 251 1.18 45.43 13.47
N ASP A 252 1.82 44.51 14.18
CA ASP A 252 3.07 43.85 13.74
C ASP A 252 2.82 42.37 13.39
N ALA A 253 1.67 41.84 13.77
CA ALA A 253 1.16 40.52 13.41
C ALA A 253 -0.38 40.55 13.29
N LEU A 254 -0.91 39.72 12.39
CA LEU A 254 -2.34 39.55 12.18
C LEU A 254 -2.71 38.08 12.44
N ALA A 255 -3.64 37.83 13.34
CA ALA A 255 -4.23 36.53 13.57
C ALA A 255 -5.58 36.41 12.85
N VAL A 256 -5.87 35.26 12.26
CA VAL A 256 -7.14 35.01 11.57
C VAL A 256 -7.60 33.57 11.79
N GLY A 257 -8.89 33.39 12.09
CA GLY A 257 -9.55 32.08 12.04
C GLY A 257 -9.87 31.71 10.59
N THR A 258 -9.42 30.53 10.16
CA THR A 258 -9.59 30.05 8.78
C THR A 258 -10.69 28.99 8.71
N ALA A 259 -11.37 28.89 7.56
CA ALA A 259 -12.22 27.75 7.31
C ALA A 259 -11.35 26.57 6.87
N LEU A 260 -11.38 25.47 7.62
CA LEU A 260 -10.60 24.27 7.32
C LEU A 260 -11.42 23.32 6.46
N THR A 261 -10.94 23.03 5.26
CA THR A 261 -11.66 22.21 4.28
C THR A 261 -10.89 20.95 3.93
N VAL A 262 -11.64 19.89 3.61
CA VAL A 262 -11.07 18.63 3.12
C VAL A 262 -10.93 18.69 1.61
N ARG A 263 -9.70 18.52 1.10
CA ARG A 263 -9.41 18.41 -0.34
C ARG A 263 -8.89 17.03 -0.69
N ALA A 264 -9.83 16.09 -0.86
CA ALA A 264 -9.54 14.71 -1.17
C ALA A 264 -10.55 14.19 -2.22
N PRO A 265 -10.31 14.42 -3.53
CA PRO A 265 -11.27 14.12 -4.59
C PRO A 265 -11.57 12.62 -4.74
N PHE A 266 -10.71 11.75 -4.19
CA PHE A 266 -10.86 10.30 -4.24
C PHE A 266 -11.85 9.73 -3.21
N LEU A 267 -12.38 10.53 -2.29
CA LEU A 267 -13.28 10.06 -1.23
C LEU A 267 -14.61 9.51 -1.77
N ASP A 268 -15.14 10.11 -2.84
CA ASP A 268 -16.40 9.68 -3.46
C ASP A 268 -16.34 8.22 -3.91
N GLY A 269 -15.20 7.79 -4.46
CA GLY A 269 -14.98 6.40 -4.87
C GLY A 269 -14.90 5.41 -3.71
N LEU A 270 -14.66 5.90 -2.49
CA LEU A 270 -14.71 5.13 -1.24
C LEU A 270 -16.09 5.19 -0.57
N GLY A 271 -17.00 6.04 -1.04
CA GLY A 271 -18.27 6.30 -0.35
C GLY A 271 -18.11 7.08 0.96
N LEU A 272 -16.99 7.79 1.13
CA LEU A 272 -16.73 8.64 2.30
C LEU A 272 -17.09 10.09 1.99
N ALA A 273 -17.74 10.77 2.93
CA ALA A 273 -18.03 12.20 2.84
C ALA A 273 -17.41 12.97 4.02
N PRO A 274 -16.86 14.17 3.79
CA PRO A 274 -16.49 15.06 4.89
C PRO A 274 -17.71 15.40 5.76
N VAL A 275 -17.49 15.46 7.06
CA VAL A 275 -18.48 15.91 8.05
C VAL A 275 -18.03 17.21 8.69
N ASP A 276 -19.01 18.03 9.07
CA ASP A 276 -18.75 19.29 9.76
C ASP A 276 -18.35 19.02 11.23
N LEU A 277 -17.22 19.60 11.64
CA LEU A 277 -16.88 19.77 13.05
C LEU A 277 -17.57 21.04 13.55
N VAL A 278 -18.61 20.85 14.36
CA VAL A 278 -19.40 21.95 14.94
C VAL A 278 -19.14 22.04 16.43
N HIS A 279 -18.88 23.24 16.92
CA HIS A 279 -18.79 23.55 18.35
C HIS A 279 -19.72 24.72 18.67
N ASP A 280 -20.62 24.54 19.65
CA ASP A 280 -21.62 25.53 20.07
C ASP A 280 -22.41 26.16 18.90
N GLY A 281 -22.73 25.34 17.88
CA GLY A 281 -23.49 25.78 16.70
C GLY A 281 -22.66 26.46 15.60
N VAL A 282 -21.35 26.59 15.79
CA VAL A 282 -20.42 27.15 14.80
C VAL A 282 -19.65 26.03 14.10
N LYS A 283 -19.68 26.02 12.75
CA LYS A 283 -18.82 25.14 11.94
C LYS A 283 -17.38 25.63 12.04
N LEU A 284 -16.49 24.82 12.61
CA LEU A 284 -15.07 25.12 12.75
C LEU A 284 -14.24 24.56 11.59
N ALA A 285 -14.60 23.38 11.09
CA ALA A 285 -13.82 22.66 10.09
C ALA A 285 -14.65 21.57 9.42
N GLU A 286 -14.12 21.04 8.32
CA GLU A 286 -14.49 19.73 7.76
C GLU A 286 -13.46 18.69 8.17
N ARG A 287 -13.91 17.44 8.34
CA ARG A 287 -13.06 16.29 8.66
C ARG A 287 -13.64 15.00 8.10
N ILE A 288 -12.85 13.93 8.10
CA ILE A 288 -13.34 12.56 7.93
C ILE A 288 -13.71 11.98 9.29
N ALA A 289 -14.92 11.44 9.38
CA ALA A 289 -15.38 10.75 10.58
C ALA A 289 -14.62 9.43 10.76
N THR A 290 -14.21 9.17 12.01
CA THR A 290 -13.56 7.92 12.40
C THR A 290 -14.42 7.21 13.44
N THR A 291 -14.42 5.88 13.42
CA THR A 291 -15.22 5.00 14.29
C THR A 291 -14.56 4.76 15.65
N GLY A 292 -13.30 5.17 15.82
CA GLY A 292 -12.58 5.02 17.08
C GLY A 292 -11.23 5.75 17.11
N PRO A 293 -10.48 5.64 18.22
CA PRO A 293 -9.23 6.36 18.45
C PRO A 293 -8.05 5.86 17.60
N THR A 294 -8.23 4.79 16.84
CA THR A 294 -7.22 4.25 15.91
C THR A 294 -7.29 4.89 14.53
N GLY A 295 -8.31 5.72 14.25
CA GLY A 295 -8.49 6.37 12.96
C GLY A 295 -9.26 5.54 11.92
N ALA A 296 -9.81 4.37 12.28
CA ALA A 296 -10.61 3.57 11.36
C ALA A 296 -11.83 4.38 10.88
N THR A 297 -12.20 4.27 9.60
CA THR A 297 -13.43 4.89 9.06
C THR A 297 -14.59 3.89 9.10
N GLU A 298 -15.74 4.27 8.55
CA GLU A 298 -16.86 3.33 8.35
C GLU A 298 -16.62 2.34 7.20
N VAL A 299 -15.66 2.64 6.31
CA VAL A 299 -15.27 1.77 5.20
C VAL A 299 -14.21 0.78 5.69
N PRO A 300 -14.49 -0.53 5.70
CA PRO A 300 -13.51 -1.54 6.06
C PRO A 300 -12.25 -1.40 5.20
N GLY A 301 -11.08 -1.48 5.83
CA GLY A 301 -9.81 -1.34 5.12
C GLY A 301 -9.29 0.09 4.94
N VAL A 302 -10.02 1.12 5.44
CA VAL A 302 -9.64 2.53 5.31
C VAL A 302 -9.54 3.23 6.66
N TRP A 303 -8.39 3.89 6.90
CA TRP A 303 -8.12 4.72 8.07
C TRP A 303 -7.84 6.16 7.67
N ALA A 304 -8.16 7.11 8.53
CA ALA A 304 -7.81 8.53 8.41
C ALA A 304 -7.01 8.99 9.62
N ALA A 305 -6.00 9.84 9.41
CA ALA A 305 -5.11 10.33 10.47
C ALA A 305 -4.67 11.79 10.27
N GLY A 306 -4.24 12.43 11.36
CA GLY A 306 -3.80 13.82 11.37
C GLY A 306 -4.94 14.79 11.05
N ASN A 307 -4.62 15.93 10.42
CA ASN A 307 -5.62 16.98 10.20
C ASN A 307 -6.83 16.57 9.37
N LEU A 308 -6.73 15.50 8.57
CA LEU A 308 -7.88 14.96 7.85
C LEU A 308 -8.98 14.45 8.80
N ALA A 309 -8.60 13.83 9.92
CA ALA A 309 -9.53 13.26 10.91
C ALA A 309 -9.74 14.19 12.13
N ASP A 310 -8.69 14.91 12.53
CA ASP A 310 -8.70 15.90 13.60
C ASP A 310 -8.08 17.24 13.11
N PRO A 311 -8.89 18.16 12.59
CA PRO A 311 -8.42 19.45 12.06
C PRO A 311 -7.62 20.31 13.05
N MET A 312 -7.80 20.07 14.37
CA MET A 312 -7.12 20.78 15.45
C MET A 312 -5.80 20.13 15.88
N ALA A 313 -5.47 18.94 15.36
CA ALA A 313 -4.25 18.22 15.70
C ALA A 313 -2.99 19.05 15.34
N GLN A 314 -2.15 19.30 16.34
CA GLN A 314 -0.77 19.76 16.11
C GLN A 314 0.11 18.61 15.63
N VAL A 315 1.33 18.91 15.19
CA VAL A 315 2.26 17.92 14.61
C VAL A 315 2.46 16.70 15.53
N ALA A 316 2.61 16.91 16.85
CA ALA A 316 2.76 15.80 17.80
C ALA A 316 1.54 14.87 17.84
N VAL A 317 0.33 15.43 17.78
CA VAL A 317 -0.93 14.65 17.73
C VAL A 317 -1.02 13.91 16.40
N ALA A 318 -0.73 14.57 15.28
CA ALA A 318 -0.71 13.96 13.96
C ALA A 318 0.26 12.77 13.88
N VAL A 319 1.46 12.89 14.47
CA VAL A 319 2.42 11.78 14.59
C VAL A 319 1.82 10.63 15.41
N ALA A 320 1.18 10.92 16.54
CA ALA A 320 0.55 9.90 17.38
C ALA A 320 -0.60 9.19 16.67
N ASP A 321 -1.42 9.92 15.91
CA ASP A 321 -2.51 9.35 15.12
C ASP A 321 -2.00 8.43 14.02
N GLY A 322 -0.97 8.87 13.28
CA GLY A 322 -0.30 8.04 12.29
C GLY A 322 0.22 6.73 12.88
N LEU A 323 0.85 6.79 14.06
CA LEU A 323 1.33 5.60 14.77
C LEU A 323 0.19 4.65 15.13
N ARG A 324 -0.90 5.16 15.69
CA ARG A 324 -2.07 4.36 16.07
C ARG A 324 -2.73 3.71 14.85
N ALA A 325 -2.89 4.46 13.76
CA ALA A 325 -3.47 3.97 12.52
C ALA A 325 -2.58 2.89 11.88
N GLY A 326 -1.27 3.11 11.78
CA GLY A 326 -0.33 2.12 11.26
C GLY A 326 -0.34 0.82 12.05
N ALA A 327 -0.39 0.89 13.39
CA ALA A 327 -0.50 -0.29 14.24
C ALA A 327 -1.83 -1.04 14.05
N ALA A 328 -2.94 -0.30 13.93
CA ALA A 328 -4.26 -0.88 13.71
C ALA A 328 -4.39 -1.56 12.33
N ILE A 329 -3.86 -0.92 11.27
CA ILE A 329 -3.80 -1.50 9.92
C ILE A 329 -3.01 -2.81 9.95
N ASN A 330 -1.84 -2.84 10.61
CA ASN A 330 -1.07 -4.08 10.73
C ASN A 330 -1.85 -5.17 11.47
N ALA A 331 -2.53 -4.84 12.57
CA ALA A 331 -3.32 -5.81 13.32
C ALA A 331 -4.48 -6.37 12.48
N ASP A 332 -5.13 -5.53 11.69
CA ASP A 332 -6.19 -5.93 10.77
C ASP A 332 -5.68 -6.89 9.68
N LEU A 333 -4.55 -6.56 9.05
CA LEU A 333 -3.88 -7.44 8.07
C LEU A 333 -3.48 -8.79 8.68
N VAL A 334 -2.95 -8.80 9.91
CA VAL A 334 -2.64 -10.05 10.63
C VAL A 334 -3.89 -10.88 10.87
N ALA A 335 -5.01 -10.24 11.25
CA ALA A 335 -6.27 -10.93 11.49
C ALA A 335 -6.84 -11.54 10.19
N GLU A 336 -6.79 -10.81 9.08
CA GLU A 336 -7.14 -11.31 7.75
C GLU A 336 -6.27 -12.50 7.35
N GLU A 337 -4.94 -12.36 7.42
CA GLU A 337 -3.98 -13.42 7.10
C GLU A 337 -4.18 -14.67 7.95
N THR A 338 -4.50 -14.50 9.24
CA THR A 338 -4.79 -15.61 10.14
C THR A 338 -6.08 -16.32 9.74
N ARG A 339 -7.13 -15.57 9.39
CA ARG A 339 -8.42 -16.13 8.98
C ARG A 339 -8.26 -16.98 7.72
N LEU A 340 -7.58 -16.43 6.70
CA LEU A 340 -7.30 -17.10 5.44
C LEU A 340 -6.46 -18.37 5.63
N ALA A 341 -5.45 -18.31 6.49
CA ALA A 341 -4.62 -19.48 6.81
C ALA A 341 -5.44 -20.60 7.49
N VAL A 342 -6.36 -20.25 8.40
CA VAL A 342 -7.27 -21.22 9.03
C VAL A 342 -8.23 -21.82 8.00
N GLU A 343 -8.85 -20.98 7.16
CA GLU A 343 -9.77 -21.42 6.11
C GLU A 343 -9.10 -22.38 5.11
N ALA A 344 -7.85 -22.10 4.73
CA ALA A 344 -7.07 -22.97 3.85
C ALA A 344 -6.80 -24.35 4.49
N VAL A 345 -6.43 -24.37 5.77
CA VAL A 345 -6.24 -25.62 6.52
C VAL A 345 -7.56 -26.40 6.58
N GLU A 346 -8.65 -25.76 7.03
CA GLU A 346 -9.95 -26.43 7.20
C GLU A 346 -10.52 -26.94 5.88
N PHE A 347 -10.31 -26.19 4.79
CA PHE A 347 -10.69 -26.63 3.44
C PHE A 347 -10.04 -27.97 3.10
N TRP A 348 -8.72 -28.07 3.22
CA TRP A 348 -7.99 -29.28 2.84
C TRP A 348 -8.22 -30.44 3.81
N GLU A 349 -8.31 -30.20 5.12
CA GLU A 349 -8.67 -31.25 6.09
C GLU A 349 -10.06 -31.83 5.79
N ARG A 350 -11.05 -30.99 5.47
CA ARG A 350 -12.38 -31.44 5.06
C ARG A 350 -12.32 -32.21 3.74
N ARG A 351 -11.62 -31.68 2.73
CA ARG A 351 -11.48 -32.32 1.42
C ARG A 351 -10.89 -33.72 1.53
N TYR A 352 -9.83 -33.90 2.32
CA TYR A 352 -9.25 -35.21 2.59
C TYR A 352 -10.15 -36.09 3.48
N GLY A 353 -10.96 -35.51 4.34
CA GLY A 353 -11.94 -36.21 5.18
C GLY A 353 -13.19 -36.74 4.47
N GLU A 354 -13.48 -36.32 3.23
CA GLU A 354 -14.71 -36.69 2.49
C GLU A 354 -14.82 -38.18 2.12
N GLY A 355 -13.72 -38.91 2.10
CA GLY A 355 -13.69 -40.34 1.77
C GLY A 355 -12.40 -41.00 2.24
N GLU A 356 -12.33 -42.33 2.18
CA GLU A 356 -11.16 -43.10 2.63
C GLU A 356 -9.91 -42.85 1.76
N GLN A 357 -10.12 -42.49 0.49
CA GLN A 357 -9.09 -42.15 -0.47
C GLN A 357 -9.63 -41.09 -1.44
N ILE A 358 -8.88 -40.01 -1.64
CA ILE A 358 -9.30 -38.89 -2.49
C ILE A 358 -8.68 -38.95 -3.88
N TRP A 359 -7.38 -39.28 -3.94
CA TRP A 359 -6.62 -39.33 -5.19
C TRP A 359 -6.37 -40.77 -5.61
N SER A 360 -5.88 -41.00 -6.83
CA SER A 360 -5.67 -42.35 -7.37
C SER A 360 -4.68 -43.21 -6.56
N GLY A 361 -3.85 -42.59 -5.72
CA GLY A 361 -2.74 -43.22 -4.99
C GLY A 361 -1.54 -43.58 -5.86
N ARG A 362 -1.63 -43.37 -7.18
CA ARG A 362 -0.54 -43.59 -8.15
C ARG A 362 0.30 -42.31 -8.29
N PRO A 363 1.59 -42.43 -8.60
CA PRO A 363 2.42 -41.27 -8.91
C PRO A 363 1.96 -40.60 -10.20
N ASN A 364 2.17 -39.29 -10.27
CA ASN A 364 1.93 -38.48 -11.45
C ASN A 364 2.80 -38.95 -12.62
N ALA A 365 2.18 -39.15 -13.80
CA ALA A 365 2.87 -39.68 -14.97
C ALA A 365 4.01 -38.78 -15.47
N SER A 366 3.89 -37.47 -15.27
CA SER A 366 4.96 -36.52 -15.56
C SER A 366 6.14 -36.68 -14.61
N LEU A 367 5.90 -36.87 -13.31
CA LEU A 367 6.97 -37.16 -12.36
C LEU A 367 7.72 -38.44 -12.73
N THR A 368 7.00 -39.53 -12.98
CA THR A 368 7.64 -40.81 -13.29
C THR A 368 8.46 -40.74 -14.58
N ARG A 369 8.01 -39.98 -15.58
CA ARG A 369 8.74 -39.79 -16.84
C ARG A 369 10.01 -38.96 -16.66
N GLU A 370 9.91 -37.82 -15.98
CA GLU A 370 11.03 -36.88 -15.87
C GLU A 370 12.06 -37.29 -14.81
N ALA A 371 11.65 -38.04 -13.78
CA ALA A 371 12.53 -38.44 -12.67
C ALA A 371 13.08 -39.87 -12.77
N ALA A 372 12.65 -40.68 -13.75
CA ALA A 372 13.08 -42.08 -13.88
C ALA A 372 14.59 -42.26 -14.02
N ASP A 373 15.24 -41.39 -14.78
CA ASP A 373 16.68 -41.48 -15.09
C ASP A 373 17.55 -40.58 -14.19
N LEU A 374 16.93 -39.84 -13.26
CA LEU A 374 17.65 -38.98 -12.32
C LEU A 374 18.33 -39.83 -11.24
N ALA A 375 19.59 -39.52 -10.95
CA ALA A 375 20.32 -40.18 -9.86
C ALA A 375 19.67 -39.85 -8.51
N PRO A 376 19.30 -40.85 -7.68
CA PRO A 376 18.62 -40.58 -6.44
C PRO A 376 19.47 -39.82 -5.41
N GLY A 377 18.88 -38.76 -4.86
CA GLY A 377 19.43 -37.94 -3.79
C GLY A 377 18.35 -37.55 -2.79
N HIS A 378 18.30 -36.27 -2.41
CA HIS A 378 17.23 -35.71 -1.57
C HIS A 378 16.15 -35.06 -2.43
N ALA A 379 14.90 -35.49 -2.26
CA ALA A 379 13.73 -34.91 -2.92
C ALA A 379 12.86 -34.11 -1.95
N LEU A 380 12.27 -33.02 -2.42
CA LEU A 380 11.20 -32.28 -1.76
C LEU A 380 9.92 -32.38 -2.60
N ASP A 381 8.87 -32.97 -2.02
CA ASP A 381 7.55 -33.10 -2.65
C ASP A 381 6.57 -32.10 -2.02
N LEU A 382 6.16 -31.10 -2.80
CA LEU A 382 5.32 -29.97 -2.37
C LEU A 382 3.84 -30.26 -2.64
N GLY A 383 3.02 -30.26 -1.59
CA GLY A 383 1.60 -30.62 -1.69
C GLY A 383 1.44 -32.11 -1.98
N CYS A 384 2.13 -32.96 -1.22
CA CYS A 384 2.26 -34.39 -1.52
C CYS A 384 0.95 -35.16 -1.43
N GLY A 385 -0.11 -34.56 -0.85
CA GLY A 385 -1.40 -35.18 -0.63
C GLY A 385 -1.29 -36.53 0.06
N GLU A 386 -1.93 -37.54 -0.50
CA GLU A 386 -1.88 -38.91 0.02
C GLU A 386 -0.57 -39.65 -0.34
N GLY A 387 0.46 -38.95 -0.82
CA GLY A 387 1.86 -39.41 -0.93
C GLY A 387 2.21 -40.26 -2.15
N GLY A 388 1.44 -40.18 -3.25
CA GLY A 388 1.63 -41.02 -4.45
C GLY A 388 3.05 -40.89 -5.02
N ASP A 389 3.46 -39.63 -5.19
CA ASP A 389 4.76 -39.23 -5.72
C ASP A 389 5.89 -39.51 -4.74
N ALA A 390 5.75 -39.07 -3.49
CA ALA A 390 6.72 -39.31 -2.44
C ALA A 390 7.06 -40.80 -2.24
N ILE A 391 6.05 -41.69 -2.24
CA ILE A 391 6.25 -43.13 -2.09
C ILE A 391 6.96 -43.72 -3.30
N TRP A 392 6.57 -43.33 -4.52
CA TRP A 392 7.24 -43.81 -5.73
C TRP A 392 8.72 -43.38 -5.77
N LEU A 393 9.03 -42.12 -5.46
CA LEU A 393 10.41 -41.63 -5.35
C LEU A 393 11.20 -42.42 -4.30
N ALA A 394 10.60 -42.68 -3.14
CA ALA A 394 11.23 -43.51 -2.10
C ALA A 394 11.46 -44.95 -2.55
N GLN A 395 10.59 -45.54 -3.37
CA GLN A 395 10.83 -46.85 -3.99
C GLN A 395 12.00 -46.81 -4.99
N GLN A 396 12.23 -45.69 -5.67
CA GLN A 396 13.30 -45.54 -6.66
C GLN A 396 14.69 -45.24 -6.08
N GLY A 397 14.83 -44.96 -4.78
CA GLY A 397 16.15 -44.59 -4.25
C GLY A 397 16.23 -43.25 -3.55
N TRP A 398 15.17 -42.46 -3.51
CA TRP A 398 15.24 -41.10 -2.99
C TRP A 398 15.06 -41.04 -1.46
N GLN A 399 15.68 -40.04 -0.84
CA GLN A 399 15.34 -39.59 0.51
C GLN A 399 14.37 -38.41 0.38
N VAL A 400 13.11 -38.59 0.78
CA VAL A 400 12.04 -37.65 0.46
C VAL A 400 11.63 -36.84 1.69
N THR A 401 11.58 -35.52 1.57
CA THR A 401 10.79 -34.65 2.45
C THR A 401 9.47 -34.37 1.75
N ALA A 402 8.36 -34.85 2.31
CA ALA A 402 7.04 -34.70 1.70
C ALA A 402 6.18 -33.79 2.59
N VAL A 403 5.60 -32.74 2.00
CA VAL A 403 4.88 -31.71 2.75
C VAL A 403 3.48 -31.50 2.22
N ASP A 404 2.53 -31.37 3.15
CA ASP A 404 1.15 -31.02 2.87
C ASP A 404 0.57 -30.18 4.02
N ILE A 405 -0.44 -29.39 3.73
CA ILE A 405 -1.14 -28.58 4.74
C ILE A 405 -2.06 -29.44 5.63
N SER A 406 -2.57 -30.55 5.08
CA SER A 406 -3.50 -31.47 5.75
C SER A 406 -2.78 -32.57 6.52
N ARG A 407 -3.11 -32.69 7.81
CA ARG A 407 -2.69 -33.81 8.64
C ARG A 407 -3.37 -35.12 8.19
N VAL A 408 -4.64 -35.08 7.79
CA VAL A 408 -5.35 -36.27 7.29
C VAL A 408 -4.63 -36.89 6.09
N ALA A 409 -4.20 -36.05 5.13
CA ALA A 409 -3.44 -36.51 3.97
C ALA A 409 -2.11 -37.18 4.35
N LEU A 410 -1.35 -36.53 5.24
CA LEU A 410 -0.04 -37.03 5.69
C LEU A 410 -0.13 -38.32 6.50
N ASP A 411 -1.13 -38.44 7.39
CA ASP A 411 -1.32 -39.66 8.19
C ASP A 411 -1.66 -40.86 7.28
N ARG A 412 -2.46 -40.64 6.23
CA ARG A 412 -2.74 -41.67 5.20
C ARG A 412 -1.51 -42.02 4.37
N ALA A 413 -0.77 -41.01 3.94
CA ALA A 413 0.46 -41.18 3.17
C ALA A 413 1.50 -42.00 3.97
N ALA A 414 1.66 -41.68 5.26
CA ALA A 414 2.55 -42.40 6.17
C ALA A 414 2.11 -43.85 6.38
N ALA A 415 0.81 -44.11 6.56
CA ALA A 415 0.28 -45.46 6.67
C ALA A 415 0.55 -46.29 5.41
N ARG A 416 0.33 -45.72 4.21
CA ARG A 416 0.64 -46.40 2.95
C ARG A 416 2.14 -46.66 2.79
N ALA A 417 2.99 -45.69 3.10
CA ALA A 417 4.44 -45.86 3.02
C ALA A 417 4.98 -46.96 3.94
N ALA A 418 4.35 -47.15 5.11
CA ALA A 418 4.68 -48.25 6.01
C ALA A 418 4.30 -49.62 5.42
N VAL A 419 3.13 -49.72 4.77
CA VAL A 419 2.70 -50.94 4.06
C VAL A 419 3.62 -51.25 2.87
N GLU A 420 4.04 -50.23 2.13
CA GLU A 420 4.96 -50.33 0.98
C GLU A 420 6.44 -50.51 1.38
N GLY A 421 6.75 -50.49 2.68
CA GLY A 421 8.09 -50.76 3.20
C GLY A 421 9.13 -49.67 2.91
N VAL A 422 8.72 -48.42 2.70
CA VAL A 422 9.61 -47.28 2.37
C VAL A 422 9.54 -46.12 3.37
N ALA A 423 8.90 -46.33 4.52
CA ALA A 423 8.65 -45.28 5.52
C ALA A 423 9.94 -44.66 6.11
N ASP A 424 11.03 -45.44 6.20
CA ASP A 424 12.34 -44.97 6.69
C ASP A 424 13.02 -43.96 5.75
N ARG A 425 12.50 -43.83 4.52
CA ARG A 425 13.03 -42.94 3.48
C ARG A 425 12.23 -41.66 3.30
N ILE A 426 11.13 -41.50 4.03
CA ILE A 426 10.23 -40.36 3.87
C ILE A 426 10.04 -39.63 5.18
N THR A 427 10.35 -38.33 5.17
CA THR A 427 10.03 -37.40 6.24
C THR A 427 8.76 -36.62 5.89
N TRP A 428 7.65 -36.98 6.53
CA TRP A 428 6.37 -36.28 6.42
C TRP A 428 6.35 -35.02 7.27
N ARG A 429 6.00 -33.85 6.71
CA ARG A 429 5.88 -32.60 7.47
C ARG A 429 4.62 -31.83 7.11
N ARG A 430 3.78 -31.61 8.12
CA ARG A 430 2.66 -30.68 7.99
C ARG A 430 3.19 -29.26 7.83
N THR A 431 2.96 -28.68 6.66
CA THR A 431 3.49 -27.37 6.29
C THR A 431 2.46 -26.60 5.49
N ASP A 432 2.03 -25.45 6.00
CA ASP A 432 1.37 -24.45 5.17
C ASP A 432 2.45 -23.70 4.37
N LEU A 433 2.57 -24.05 3.09
CA LEU A 433 3.56 -23.50 2.18
C LEU A 433 3.40 -21.99 1.95
N ALA A 434 2.23 -21.41 2.23
CA ALA A 434 2.02 -19.97 2.17
C ALA A 434 2.90 -19.25 3.20
N ASN A 435 3.05 -19.84 4.38
CA ASN A 435 3.64 -19.22 5.57
C ASN A 435 5.03 -19.77 5.94
N ALA A 436 5.27 -21.07 5.73
CA ALA A 436 6.52 -21.75 6.04
C ALA A 436 7.06 -22.51 4.81
N PHE A 437 8.37 -22.79 4.79
CA PHE A 437 8.98 -23.59 3.73
C PHE A 437 10.08 -24.48 4.32
N PRO A 438 10.22 -25.75 3.89
CA PRO A 438 11.27 -26.63 4.39
C PRO A 438 12.68 -26.08 4.17
N THR A 439 13.50 -26.13 5.20
CA THR A 439 14.91 -25.70 5.15
C THR A 439 15.80 -26.78 4.57
N GLY A 440 16.71 -26.42 3.67
CA GLY A 440 17.70 -27.32 3.09
C GLY A 440 17.87 -27.07 1.60
N SER A 441 18.74 -27.86 0.97
CA SER A 441 18.90 -27.94 -0.47
C SER A 441 18.57 -29.35 -0.96
N TYR A 442 17.85 -29.44 -2.07
CA TYR A 442 17.32 -30.70 -2.58
C TYR A 442 17.80 -30.94 -4.02
N ASP A 443 18.12 -32.19 -4.33
CA ASP A 443 18.54 -32.63 -5.66
C ASP A 443 17.33 -32.69 -6.62
N LEU A 444 16.12 -32.86 -6.08
CA LEU A 444 14.85 -32.72 -6.79
C LEU A 444 13.84 -31.92 -5.94
N VAL A 445 13.24 -30.87 -6.50
CA VAL A 445 12.05 -30.22 -5.91
C VAL A 445 10.90 -30.39 -6.88
N SER A 446 9.84 -31.09 -6.44
CA SER A 446 8.66 -31.41 -7.24
C SER A 446 7.42 -30.68 -6.70
N ALA A 447 6.66 -30.06 -7.60
CA ALA A 447 5.34 -29.49 -7.31
C ALA A 447 4.35 -29.96 -8.39
N GLN A 448 3.54 -30.97 -8.07
CA GLN A 448 2.57 -31.55 -8.98
C GLN A 448 1.16 -31.03 -8.67
N PHE A 449 0.55 -30.33 -9.62
CA PHE A 449 -0.79 -29.76 -9.51
C PHE A 449 -1.02 -28.95 -8.22
N LEU A 450 0.02 -28.23 -7.77
CA LEU A 450 0.02 -27.44 -6.55
C LEU A 450 -0.87 -26.19 -6.72
N HIS A 451 -2.18 -26.41 -6.67
CA HIS A 451 -3.25 -25.45 -6.83
C HIS A 451 -4.19 -25.57 -5.62
N SER A 452 -4.73 -24.44 -5.18
CA SER A 452 -5.65 -24.39 -4.04
C SER A 452 -6.82 -23.47 -4.35
N PRO A 453 -8.07 -23.91 -4.12
CA PRO A 453 -9.24 -23.04 -4.16
C PRO A 453 -9.28 -22.02 -3.01
N ALA A 454 -8.60 -22.31 -1.89
CA ALA A 454 -8.35 -21.32 -0.83
C ALA A 454 -7.13 -20.45 -1.17
N GLU A 455 -7.09 -19.23 -0.63
CA GLU A 455 -6.00 -18.27 -0.90
C GLU A 455 -4.62 -18.90 -0.72
N PHE A 456 -3.83 -18.87 -1.79
CA PHE A 456 -2.53 -19.53 -1.81
C PHE A 456 -1.55 -18.74 -2.70
N PRO A 457 -0.46 -18.18 -2.14
CA PRO A 457 0.49 -17.34 -2.88
C PRO A 457 1.45 -18.21 -3.72
N ARG A 458 0.89 -18.93 -4.70
CA ARG A 458 1.55 -19.99 -5.47
C ARG A 458 2.88 -19.56 -6.06
N GLU A 459 2.94 -18.42 -6.74
CA GLU A 459 4.18 -17.94 -7.35
C GLU A 459 5.30 -17.73 -6.33
N ARG A 460 4.98 -17.14 -5.17
CA ARG A 460 5.94 -16.94 -4.08
C ARG A 460 6.45 -18.28 -3.55
N VAL A 461 5.57 -19.28 -3.44
CA VAL A 461 5.94 -20.64 -3.04
C VAL A 461 6.87 -21.27 -4.07
N LEU A 462 6.57 -21.15 -5.35
CA LEU A 462 7.40 -21.72 -6.42
C LEU A 462 8.76 -21.03 -6.56
N ARG A 463 8.87 -19.71 -6.30
CA ARG A 463 10.18 -19.03 -6.19
C ARG A 463 11.01 -19.59 -5.04
N ARG A 464 10.39 -19.85 -3.88
CA ARG A 464 11.06 -20.52 -2.75
C ARG A 464 11.48 -21.95 -3.10
N ALA A 465 10.64 -22.67 -3.85
CA ALA A 465 10.95 -23.99 -4.37
C ALA A 465 12.19 -23.99 -5.27
N ALA A 466 12.28 -23.04 -6.20
CA ALA A 466 13.46 -22.86 -7.04
C ALA A 466 14.72 -22.57 -6.21
N ALA A 467 14.63 -21.68 -5.21
CA ALA A 467 15.76 -21.36 -4.33
C ALA A 467 16.25 -22.56 -3.51
N ALA A 468 15.38 -23.53 -3.22
CA ALA A 468 15.71 -24.76 -2.49
C ALA A 468 16.37 -25.84 -3.34
N VAL A 469 16.45 -25.69 -4.67
CA VAL A 469 17.13 -26.64 -5.55
C VAL A 469 18.65 -26.50 -5.40
N ALA A 470 19.32 -27.62 -5.11
CA ALA A 470 20.78 -27.68 -5.02
C ALA A 470 21.43 -27.38 -6.40
N PRO A 471 22.67 -26.85 -6.45
CA PRO A 471 23.41 -26.78 -7.71
C PRO A 471 23.53 -28.18 -8.34
N GLY A 472 23.14 -28.31 -9.61
CA GLY A 472 23.04 -29.60 -10.31
C GLY A 472 21.69 -30.31 -10.14
N GLY A 473 20.81 -29.82 -9.26
CA GLY A 473 19.49 -30.39 -9.01
C GLY A 473 18.41 -29.89 -9.97
N THR A 474 17.23 -30.50 -9.87
CA THR A 474 16.09 -30.29 -10.78
C THR A 474 14.89 -29.69 -10.06
N LEU A 475 14.27 -28.67 -10.67
CA LEU A 475 12.93 -28.18 -10.36
C LEU A 475 11.94 -28.78 -11.35
N LEU A 476 10.94 -29.52 -10.85
CA LEU A 476 9.87 -30.09 -11.65
C LEU A 476 8.51 -29.52 -11.20
N ILE A 477 7.85 -28.77 -12.08
CA ILE A 477 6.53 -28.17 -11.82
C ILE A 477 5.54 -28.67 -12.85
N VAL A 478 4.42 -29.21 -12.41
CA VAL A 478 3.32 -29.63 -13.27
C VAL A 478 2.04 -28.94 -12.82
N SER A 479 1.28 -28.41 -13.77
CA SER A 479 0.10 -27.59 -13.50
C SER A 479 -0.97 -27.84 -14.54
N HIS A 480 -2.24 -27.63 -14.19
CA HIS A 480 -3.30 -27.52 -15.18
C HIS A 480 -3.04 -26.31 -16.10
N ALA A 481 -3.23 -26.51 -17.41
CA ALA A 481 -3.20 -25.43 -18.41
C ALA A 481 -4.61 -24.94 -18.77
N ALA A 482 -5.65 -25.70 -18.41
CA ALA A 482 -7.05 -25.27 -18.45
C ALA A 482 -7.91 -26.05 -17.45
N PHE A 483 -9.16 -25.60 -17.23
CA PHE A 483 -10.15 -26.39 -16.49
C PHE A 483 -10.45 -27.73 -17.21
N PRO A 484 -10.69 -28.81 -16.47
CA PRO A 484 -11.18 -30.06 -17.05
C PRO A 484 -12.51 -29.86 -17.78
N ALA A 485 -12.68 -30.50 -18.94
CA ALA A 485 -13.87 -30.33 -19.79
C ALA A 485 -15.22 -30.77 -19.14
N ARG A 486 -15.20 -31.32 -17.92
CA ARG A 486 -16.36 -31.89 -17.20
C ARG A 486 -16.83 -31.08 -15.98
N HIS A 487 -16.28 -29.90 -15.71
CA HIS A 487 -16.79 -29.04 -14.64
C HIS A 487 -17.85 -28.06 -15.17
N ASP A 488 -19.10 -28.22 -14.71
CA ASP A 488 -20.24 -27.34 -15.03
C ASP A 488 -20.16 -25.97 -14.31
N HIS A 489 -19.14 -25.75 -13.47
CA HIS A 489 -18.95 -24.51 -12.72
C HIS A 489 -17.46 -24.10 -12.76
N PRO A 490 -17.03 -23.23 -13.69
CA PRO A 490 -15.69 -22.64 -13.61
C PRO A 490 -15.60 -21.82 -12.32
N HIS A 491 -14.59 -22.09 -11.48
CA HIS A 491 -14.23 -21.19 -10.39
C HIS A 491 -13.61 -19.93 -11.02
N PRO A 492 -14.32 -18.78 -11.08
CA PRO A 492 -13.88 -17.62 -11.88
C PRO A 492 -12.55 -17.02 -11.43
N GLU A 493 -12.11 -17.39 -10.22
CA GLU A 493 -10.94 -16.86 -9.53
C GLU A 493 -9.67 -17.72 -9.71
N MET A 494 -9.80 -18.92 -10.30
CA MET A 494 -8.66 -19.81 -10.49
C MET A 494 -7.94 -19.48 -11.81
N ASN A 495 -6.77 -18.85 -11.71
CA ASN A 495 -5.91 -18.57 -12.86
C ASN A 495 -5.01 -19.76 -13.18
N PHE A 496 -5.04 -20.24 -14.41
CA PHE A 496 -4.12 -21.24 -14.94
C PHE A 496 -3.11 -20.53 -15.85
N PRO A 497 -1.96 -20.09 -15.32
CA PRO A 497 -0.98 -19.38 -16.12
C PRO A 497 -0.43 -20.31 -17.20
N THR A 498 -0.19 -19.72 -18.36
CA THR A 498 0.50 -20.40 -19.43
C THR A 498 1.90 -20.87 -18.99
N PRO A 499 2.44 -21.89 -19.66
CA PRO A 499 3.87 -22.13 -19.81
C PRO A 499 4.84 -20.97 -19.51
N ASP A 500 4.73 -19.89 -20.28
CA ASP A 500 5.71 -18.81 -20.34
C ASP A 500 5.45 -17.78 -19.24
N GLU A 501 4.19 -17.54 -18.90
CA GLU A 501 3.79 -16.72 -17.75
C GLU A 501 4.34 -17.32 -16.45
N MET A 502 4.26 -18.64 -16.30
CA MET A 502 4.79 -19.33 -15.12
C MET A 502 6.32 -19.26 -15.07
N LEU A 503 7.03 -19.50 -16.17
CA LEU A 503 8.50 -19.37 -16.20
C LEU A 503 8.94 -17.95 -15.88
N SER A 504 8.26 -16.95 -16.44
CA SER A 504 8.53 -15.54 -16.19
C SER A 504 8.30 -15.20 -14.71
N SER A 505 7.25 -15.75 -14.10
CA SER A 505 6.94 -15.48 -12.69
C SER A 505 7.94 -16.12 -11.73
N LEU A 506 8.66 -17.18 -12.11
CA LEU A 506 9.72 -17.77 -11.27
C LEU A 506 10.96 -16.89 -11.13
N GLN A 507 11.19 -15.95 -12.07
CA GLN A 507 12.35 -15.05 -12.08
C GLN A 507 13.68 -15.80 -11.94
N LEU A 508 13.82 -16.91 -12.66
CA LEU A 508 15.05 -17.71 -12.65
C LEU A 508 16.18 -16.95 -13.36
N ASP A 509 17.33 -16.85 -12.70
CA ASP A 509 18.53 -16.27 -13.29
C ASP A 509 19.02 -17.15 -14.46
N PRO A 510 19.04 -16.65 -15.71
CA PRO A 510 19.45 -17.44 -16.88
C PRO A 510 20.91 -17.91 -16.81
N ASP A 511 21.77 -17.25 -16.03
CA ASP A 511 23.16 -17.66 -15.84
C ASP A 511 23.28 -18.85 -14.88
N LEU A 512 22.26 -19.05 -14.02
CA LEU A 512 22.23 -20.12 -13.02
C LEU A 512 21.32 -21.29 -13.38
N TRP A 513 20.40 -21.11 -14.33
CA TRP A 513 19.39 -22.10 -14.69
C TRP A 513 19.45 -22.51 -16.16
N THR A 514 19.08 -23.75 -16.42
CA THR A 514 18.81 -24.27 -17.77
C THR A 514 17.39 -24.81 -17.78
N VAL A 515 16.52 -24.25 -18.61
CA VAL A 515 15.17 -24.78 -18.81
C VAL A 515 15.28 -25.94 -19.81
N GLU A 516 15.04 -27.16 -19.33
CA GLU A 516 15.14 -28.38 -20.15
C GLU A 516 13.86 -28.59 -20.96
N ARG A 517 12.70 -28.35 -20.33
CA ARG A 517 11.40 -28.50 -20.98
C ARG A 517 10.38 -27.49 -20.50
N ALA A 518 9.64 -26.95 -21.46
CA ALA A 518 8.49 -26.09 -21.23
C ALA A 518 7.39 -26.33 -22.25
N GLU A 519 6.57 -27.36 -22.02
CA GLU A 519 5.54 -27.80 -23.00
C GLU A 519 4.14 -27.99 -22.38
N GLU A 520 3.10 -27.83 -23.19
CA GLU A 520 1.74 -28.28 -22.86
C GLU A 520 1.51 -29.67 -23.45
N HIS A 521 0.85 -30.54 -22.70
CA HIS A 521 0.55 -31.89 -23.11
C HIS A 521 -0.88 -32.28 -22.74
N ALA A 522 -1.50 -33.09 -23.59
CA ALA A 522 -2.78 -33.71 -23.28
C ALA A 522 -2.61 -34.77 -22.16
N ARG A 523 -3.43 -34.70 -21.11
CA ARG A 523 -3.57 -35.77 -20.14
C ARG A 523 -4.48 -36.88 -20.69
N HIS A 524 -4.24 -38.11 -20.27
CA HIS A 524 -5.16 -39.23 -20.45
C HIS A 524 -5.42 -39.89 -19.10
N ASP A 525 -6.60 -39.66 -18.52
CA ASP A 525 -6.97 -40.18 -17.19
C ASP A 525 -7.14 -41.71 -17.13
N HIS A 526 -7.42 -42.38 -18.26
CA HIS A 526 -7.63 -43.83 -18.31
C HIS A 526 -7.30 -44.44 -19.69
N PRO A 527 -6.74 -45.67 -19.73
CA PRO A 527 -6.71 -46.50 -20.94
C PRO A 527 -8.12 -47.08 -21.17
N GLY A 528 -9.04 -46.26 -21.68
CA GLY A 528 -10.42 -46.69 -21.97
C GLY A 528 -11.44 -45.55 -22.11
N HIS A 529 -11.13 -44.37 -21.55
CA HIS A 529 -11.93 -43.15 -21.74
C HIS A 529 -10.98 -41.94 -21.79
N PRO A 530 -10.53 -41.52 -22.98
CA PRO A 530 -9.69 -40.33 -23.10
C PRO A 530 -10.53 -39.09 -22.79
N VAL A 531 -10.16 -38.38 -21.73
CA VAL A 531 -10.49 -36.97 -21.56
C VAL A 531 -9.19 -36.22 -21.87
N THR A 532 -9.21 -35.37 -22.89
CA THR A 532 -8.08 -34.52 -23.31
C THR A 532 -8.15 -33.20 -22.55
N ASP A 533 -7.64 -33.19 -21.32
CA ASP A 533 -7.43 -31.95 -20.58
C ASP A 533 -5.96 -31.52 -20.75
N PRO A 534 -5.68 -30.24 -21.08
CA PRO A 534 -4.31 -29.78 -21.27
C PRO A 534 -3.63 -29.50 -19.92
N ASP A 535 -2.46 -30.08 -19.72
CA ASP A 535 -1.57 -29.81 -18.59
C ASP A 535 -0.26 -29.18 -19.09
N ALA A 536 0.34 -28.31 -18.28
CA ALA A 536 1.66 -27.75 -18.52
C ALA A 536 2.69 -28.45 -17.61
N ALA A 537 3.71 -29.08 -18.19
CA ALA A 537 4.82 -29.71 -17.47
C ALA A 537 6.14 -28.96 -17.72
N ARG A 538 6.82 -28.57 -16.64
CA ARG A 538 8.04 -27.75 -16.68
C ARG A 538 9.16 -28.43 -15.92
N THR A 539 10.31 -28.58 -16.57
CA THR A 539 11.53 -29.13 -15.97
C THR A 539 12.67 -28.14 -16.19
N ALA A 540 13.32 -27.71 -15.10
CA ALA A 540 14.49 -26.85 -15.16
C ALA A 540 15.59 -27.38 -14.24
N THR A 541 16.84 -27.34 -14.70
CA THR A 541 18.01 -27.80 -13.96
C THR A 541 18.83 -26.60 -13.53
N ARG A 542 19.20 -26.55 -12.25
CA ARG A 542 20.13 -25.53 -11.75
C ARG A 542 21.55 -25.92 -12.13
N ARG A 543 22.30 -25.03 -12.77
CA ARG A 543 23.69 -25.31 -13.15
C ARG A 543 24.52 -25.61 -11.90
N SER A 544 25.40 -26.61 -12.01
CA SER A 544 26.44 -26.83 -11.01
C SER A 544 27.34 -25.60 -10.94
N ALA A 545 27.70 -25.14 -9.74
CA ALA A 545 28.65 -24.04 -9.61
C ALA A 545 29.94 -24.43 -10.35
N CYS A 546 30.29 -23.68 -11.39
CA CYS A 546 31.56 -23.86 -12.07
C CYS A 546 32.66 -23.54 -11.05
N THR A 547 33.40 -24.55 -10.60
CA THR A 547 34.67 -24.33 -9.92
C THR A 547 35.71 -23.94 -10.96
N ALA A 548 35.49 -22.85 -11.67
CA ALA A 548 36.54 -22.15 -12.36
C ALA A 548 37.39 -21.46 -11.28
N ARG A 549 38.43 -22.16 -10.80
CA ARG A 549 39.57 -21.45 -10.20
C ARG A 549 40.03 -20.43 -11.24
N PRO A 550 40.18 -19.14 -10.89
CA PRO A 550 40.84 -18.21 -11.79
C PRO A 550 42.27 -18.70 -12.04
N ASP A 551 42.67 -18.72 -13.30
CA ASP A 551 44.05 -18.94 -13.72
C ASP A 551 44.94 -17.90 -13.01
N PRO A 552 45.99 -18.29 -12.26
CA PRO A 552 46.86 -17.36 -11.53
C PRO A 552 47.74 -16.48 -12.44
N ARG A 553 47.42 -16.33 -13.72
CA ARG A 553 48.19 -15.56 -14.71
C ARG A 553 47.57 -14.24 -15.16
N GLU A 554 46.42 -13.83 -14.63
CA GLU A 554 45.91 -12.47 -14.78
C GLU A 554 46.01 -11.68 -13.46
N MET A 555 47.22 -11.59 -12.91
CA MET A 555 47.60 -10.52 -11.98
C MET A 555 48.58 -9.58 -12.69
N LEU A 556 48.04 -8.59 -13.39
CA LEU A 556 48.79 -7.42 -13.86
C LEU A 556 48.08 -6.15 -13.40
N THR A 557 48.51 -5.71 -12.21
CA THR A 557 48.86 -4.33 -11.84
C THR A 557 48.03 -3.18 -12.44
N LEU A 558 47.18 -2.57 -11.61
CA LEU A 558 47.03 -1.11 -11.58
C LEU A 558 47.09 -0.64 -10.12
N SER A 559 48.18 0.05 -9.80
CA SER A 559 48.45 0.69 -8.51
C SER A 559 47.59 1.94 -8.34
N SER A 560 47.00 2.10 -7.15
CA SER A 560 46.40 3.35 -6.69
C SER A 560 47.47 4.22 -5.99
N PRO A 561 47.58 5.54 -6.24
CA PRO A 561 48.48 6.39 -5.49
C PRO A 561 47.83 6.82 -4.17
N ALA A 562 48.53 6.58 -3.06
CA ALA A 562 48.17 7.09 -1.74
C ALA A 562 48.28 8.63 -1.68
N PRO A 563 47.45 9.32 -0.86
CA PRO A 563 47.58 10.75 -0.64
C PRO A 563 48.77 11.06 0.28
N ARG A 564 49.52 12.11 -0.05
CA ARG A 564 50.50 12.71 0.85
C ARG A 564 49.78 13.64 1.83
N HIS A 565 50.16 13.50 3.10
CA HIS A 565 50.06 14.38 4.28
C HIS A 565 49.04 15.53 4.28
#